data_AF-A0A1F3XW16-F1
#
_entry.id   AF-A0A1F3XW16-F1
#
_cell.length_a   1.000
_cell.length_b   1.000
_cell.length_c   1.000
_cell.angle_alpha   90.00
_cell.angle_beta   90.00
_cell.angle_gamma   90.00
#
_symmetry.space_group_name_H-M   'P 1'
#
loop_
_entity.id
_entity.type
_entity.pdbx_description
1 polymer ?
#
loop_
_entity_poly.entity_id
_entity_poly.type
_entity_poly.pdbx_seq_one_letter_code
_entity_poly.pdbx_strand_id
1 'polypeptide(L)'
;MKRYYIAVAAFSVLVAASGCTKNADSLSKKQSPAQQGAAQDSPAWKINLTVKCGDAADQCIAAHGFTVSADGQYEMGPGPEGQIKSGPIAAEDFLELSTLITQSLEVVHFEAERAESCSETNPIEIEETVLLTHLGRQKTVMHTSGSSYCFQTTTIEAAEALHNAIRKLAEQYYSLPFPDRCAEAASAVENLYSSFQGCSTEADCAYLTNSFEVIPSGSPEFVMTDDCSIVRPAVVGNATAVFANQSQLAAAIDTARSVCGIRMVRQDCTGVSGFQASSAAPVCEQNVCRIPPSLRFH
;
A
#
# COMPACT_ATOMS: atom_id res chain seq x y z
N MET A 1 0.82 18.68 -55.44
CA MET A 1 1.07 19.59 -54.30
C MET A 1 0.04 20.70 -54.30
N LYS A 2 -1.01 20.58 -53.48
CA LYS A 2 -2.05 21.62 -53.32
C LYS A 2 -1.99 22.12 -51.89
N ARG A 3 -1.64 23.40 -51.72
CA ARG A 3 -1.54 24.09 -50.43
C ARG A 3 -2.93 24.62 -50.07
N TYR A 4 -3.51 24.13 -48.97
CA TYR A 4 -4.69 24.72 -48.37
C TYR A 4 -4.26 25.57 -47.17
N TYR A 5 -4.49 26.88 -47.28
CA TYR A 5 -4.44 27.82 -46.17
C TYR A 5 -5.82 27.82 -45.51
N ILE A 6 -5.89 27.49 -44.22
CA ILE A 6 -7.10 27.73 -43.42
C ILE A 6 -6.72 28.63 -42.26
N ALA A 7 -7.45 29.75 -42.19
CA ALA A 7 -7.24 30.88 -41.32
C ALA A 7 -7.57 30.57 -39.85
N VAL A 8 -6.74 31.10 -38.95
CA VAL A 8 -6.97 31.09 -37.50
C VAL A 8 -7.91 32.24 -37.16
N ALA A 9 -9.14 31.91 -36.75
CA ALA A 9 -10.07 32.88 -36.17
C ALA A 9 -9.87 32.93 -34.65
N ALA A 10 -9.32 34.03 -34.17
CA ALA A 10 -9.21 34.34 -32.74
C ALA A 10 -10.57 34.85 -32.24
N PHE A 11 -11.20 34.13 -31.31
CA PHE A 11 -12.33 34.62 -30.53
C PHE A 11 -11.84 35.01 -29.14
N SER A 12 -11.77 36.32 -28.90
CA SER A 12 -11.63 36.92 -27.57
C SER A 12 -13.01 37.02 -26.94
N VAL A 13 -13.23 36.40 -25.78
CA VAL A 13 -14.40 36.67 -24.93
C VAL A 13 -13.90 37.25 -23.60
N LEU A 14 -14.33 38.49 -23.37
CA LEU A 14 -14.12 39.27 -22.15
C LEU A 14 -15.13 38.85 -21.07
N VAL A 15 -14.57 38.58 -19.88
CA VAL A 15 -15.00 38.96 -18.52
C VAL A 15 -16.50 39.21 -18.27
N ALA A 16 -17.07 38.46 -17.33
CA ALA A 16 -18.07 38.97 -16.40
C ALA A 16 -17.76 38.49 -14.97
N ALA A 17 -17.63 39.47 -14.09
CA ALA A 17 -17.39 39.31 -12.66
C ALA A 17 -18.70 39.09 -11.88
N SER A 18 -18.51 38.76 -10.60
CA SER A 18 -19.40 38.97 -9.44
C SER A 18 -20.49 37.93 -9.14
N GLY A 19 -20.49 37.47 -7.89
CA GLY A 19 -21.58 36.69 -7.31
C GLY A 19 -21.25 35.91 -6.05
N CYS A 20 -20.70 36.54 -5.01
CA CYS A 20 -20.70 35.96 -3.66
C CYS A 20 -22.14 35.94 -3.13
N THR A 21 -22.78 34.78 -3.13
CA THR A 21 -24.04 34.55 -2.41
C THR A 21 -23.77 33.77 -1.12
N LYS A 22 -23.89 34.49 0.01
CA LYS A 22 -24.15 33.91 1.33
C LYS A 22 -25.65 33.61 1.43
N ASN A 23 -26.00 32.39 1.85
CA ASN A 23 -27.21 32.02 2.62
C ASN A 23 -26.94 30.58 3.12
N ALA A 24 -26.70 30.38 4.42
CA ALA A 24 -27.70 30.23 5.49
C ALA A 24 -28.40 28.86 5.43
N ASP A 25 -28.00 28.02 6.39
CA ASP A 25 -28.74 26.96 7.06
C ASP A 25 -29.72 26.08 6.27
N SER A 26 -29.32 24.83 6.05
CA SER A 26 -30.27 23.72 6.10
C SER A 26 -29.66 22.52 6.82
N LEU A 27 -30.07 22.37 8.08
CA LEU A 27 -30.10 21.12 8.82
C LEU A 27 -30.62 19.98 7.95
N SER A 28 -29.74 19.05 7.61
CA SER A 28 -30.15 17.68 7.27
C SER A 28 -29.17 16.71 7.90
N LYS A 29 -29.51 16.29 9.12
CA LYS A 29 -28.94 15.09 9.76
C LYS A 29 -29.25 13.90 8.85
N LYS A 30 -28.32 13.56 7.96
CA LYS A 30 -28.22 12.22 7.40
C LYS A 30 -27.16 11.47 8.21
N GLN A 31 -27.70 10.64 9.08
CA GLN A 31 -27.01 9.72 9.98
C GLN A 31 -26.24 8.71 9.12
N SER A 32 -24.93 8.90 8.97
CA SER A 32 -24.02 7.86 8.50
C SER A 32 -23.61 6.99 9.70
N PRO A 33 -23.80 5.67 9.67
CA PRO A 33 -23.09 4.78 10.56
C PRO A 33 -21.75 4.43 9.90
N ALA A 34 -20.76 5.29 10.10
CA ALA A 34 -19.37 4.90 10.02
C ALA A 34 -18.74 5.44 11.29
N GLN A 35 -18.40 4.54 12.21
CA GLN A 35 -17.52 4.81 13.33
C GLN A 35 -16.18 5.31 12.77
N GLN A 36 -16.09 6.60 12.48
CA GLN A 36 -14.84 7.32 12.48
C GLN A 36 -14.43 7.46 13.93
N GLY A 37 -13.23 6.95 14.25
CA GLY A 37 -12.70 6.85 15.60
C GLY A 37 -12.95 8.13 16.39
N ALA A 38 -13.42 7.95 17.62
CA ALA A 38 -13.44 9.02 18.61
C ALA A 38 -12.05 9.67 18.61
N ALA A 39 -11.99 10.99 18.43
CA ALA A 39 -10.77 11.75 18.63
C ALA A 39 -10.22 11.36 20.01
N GLN A 40 -9.10 10.65 20.00
CA GLN A 40 -8.60 9.97 21.17
C GLN A 40 -8.00 11.02 22.11
N ASP A 41 -8.61 11.23 23.28
CA ASP A 41 -8.07 12.02 24.40
C ASP A 41 -6.82 11.37 25.05
N SER A 42 -6.26 10.33 24.43
CA SER A 42 -5.03 9.68 24.87
C SER A 42 -3.80 10.52 24.49
N PRO A 43 -2.75 10.52 25.33
CA PRO A 43 -1.52 11.23 25.02
C PRO A 43 -0.93 10.76 23.69
N ALA A 44 -0.52 11.69 22.83
CA ALA A 44 0.12 11.36 21.56
C ALA A 44 1.47 10.67 21.81
N TRP A 45 1.51 9.36 21.57
CA TRP A 45 2.73 8.55 21.58
C TRP A 45 3.00 7.93 20.20
N LYS A 46 4.27 7.61 19.96
CA LYS A 46 4.75 6.80 18.83
C LYS A 46 5.83 5.86 19.32
N ILE A 47 5.76 4.59 18.96
CA ILE A 47 6.83 3.62 19.21
C ILE A 47 7.48 3.23 17.89
N ASN A 48 8.80 3.18 17.86
CA ASN A 48 9.58 2.82 16.68
C ASN A 48 10.54 1.68 17.01
N LEU A 49 10.55 0.66 16.17
CA LEU A 49 11.55 -0.40 16.14
C LEU A 49 12.46 -0.17 14.93
N THR A 50 13.78 -0.19 15.14
CA THR A 50 14.78 -0.17 14.07
C THR A 50 15.76 -1.32 14.30
N VAL A 51 16.10 -2.02 13.22
CA VAL A 51 16.98 -3.19 13.23
C VAL A 51 18.15 -2.96 12.27
N LYS A 52 19.38 -3.33 12.62
CA LYS A 52 20.53 -3.29 11.70
C LYS A 52 20.92 -4.71 11.29
N CYS A 53 20.89 -4.98 9.99
CA CYS A 53 20.96 -6.34 9.46
C CYS A 53 22.12 -6.58 8.48
N GLY A 54 23.20 -5.79 8.60
CA GLY A 54 24.32 -5.87 7.65
C GLY A 54 23.87 -5.62 6.20
N ASP A 55 24.39 -6.42 5.28
CA ASP A 55 24.17 -6.24 3.83
C ASP A 55 22.77 -6.66 3.34
N ALA A 56 21.98 -7.36 4.16
CA ALA A 56 20.66 -7.90 3.79
C ALA A 56 19.50 -7.07 4.38
N ALA A 57 19.59 -5.75 4.28
CA ALA A 57 18.60 -4.84 4.86
C ALA A 57 17.18 -5.04 4.28
N ASP A 58 17.06 -5.33 2.98
CA ASP A 58 15.77 -5.53 2.30
C ASP A 58 15.03 -6.79 2.76
N GLN A 59 15.76 -7.81 3.24
CA GLN A 59 15.21 -9.07 3.76
C GLN A 59 15.01 -9.03 5.28
N CYS A 60 15.23 -7.89 5.92
CA CYS A 60 15.23 -7.79 7.35
C CYS A 60 14.10 -6.92 7.89
N ILE A 61 13.37 -7.50 8.85
CA ILE A 61 12.23 -6.87 9.49
C ILE A 61 12.69 -5.58 10.18
N ALA A 62 11.99 -4.48 9.92
CA ALA A 62 12.26 -3.17 10.50
C ALA A 62 13.68 -2.62 10.24
N ALA A 63 14.38 -3.10 9.20
CA ALA A 63 15.67 -2.52 8.79
C ALA A 63 15.56 -1.07 8.33
N HIS A 64 14.41 -0.72 7.72
CA HIS A 64 14.05 0.64 7.35
C HIS A 64 13.14 1.31 8.39
N GLY A 65 13.05 0.76 9.60
CA GLY A 65 12.18 1.25 10.67
C GLY A 65 10.75 0.75 10.55
N PHE A 66 10.14 0.49 11.70
CA PHE A 66 8.73 0.16 11.86
C PHE A 66 8.17 0.99 13.02
N THR A 67 7.18 1.83 12.73
CA THR A 67 6.59 2.77 13.69
C THR A 67 5.12 2.44 13.89
N VAL A 68 4.63 2.50 15.13
CA VAL A 68 3.19 2.48 15.45
C VAL A 68 2.84 3.74 16.23
N SER A 69 1.76 4.40 15.82
CA SER A 69 1.28 5.64 16.42
C SER A 69 0.06 5.40 17.32
N ALA A 70 -0.23 6.36 18.20
CA ALA A 70 -1.34 6.30 19.16
C ALA A 70 -2.75 6.22 18.53
N ASP A 71 -2.89 6.41 17.22
CA ASP A 71 -4.12 6.27 16.44
C ASP A 71 -4.29 4.88 15.80
N GLY A 72 -3.39 3.94 16.13
CA GLY A 72 -3.41 2.57 15.59
C GLY A 72 -2.93 2.49 14.14
N GLN A 73 -2.22 3.49 13.63
CA GLN A 73 -1.54 3.40 12.34
C GLN A 73 -0.11 2.90 12.51
N TYR A 74 0.28 1.94 11.67
CA TYR A 74 1.68 1.58 11.46
C TYR A 74 2.27 2.31 10.25
N GLU A 75 3.58 2.47 10.25
CA GLU A 75 4.38 3.00 9.15
C GLU A 75 5.70 2.21 9.08
N MET A 76 6.11 1.77 7.89
CA MET A 76 7.44 1.22 7.62
C MET A 76 8.17 2.12 6.61
N GLY A 77 9.46 2.37 6.86
CA GLY A 77 10.30 3.24 6.04
C GLY A 77 10.85 4.47 6.77
N PRO A 78 11.55 5.37 6.03
CA PRO A 78 11.68 5.37 4.58
C PRO A 78 12.64 4.30 4.03
N GLY A 79 12.27 3.69 2.91
CA GLY A 79 13.16 2.87 2.09
C GLY A 79 14.23 3.70 1.37
N PRO A 80 15.18 3.07 0.65
CA PRO A 80 16.31 3.75 0.01
C PRO A 80 15.96 4.88 -0.97
N GLU A 81 14.76 4.86 -1.57
CA GLU A 81 14.29 5.91 -2.50
C GLU A 81 13.13 6.72 -1.89
N GLY A 82 12.96 6.66 -0.56
CA GLY A 82 11.91 7.39 0.16
C GLY A 82 10.56 6.67 0.22
N GLN A 83 10.50 5.38 -0.11
CA GLN A 83 9.27 4.60 -0.01
C GLN A 83 8.78 4.51 1.44
N ILE A 84 7.49 4.77 1.65
CA ILE A 84 6.81 4.61 2.94
C ILE A 84 5.56 3.78 2.71
N LYS A 85 5.33 2.78 3.56
CA LYS A 85 4.09 2.00 3.57
C LYS A 85 3.44 2.09 4.94
N SER A 86 2.15 2.39 4.97
CA SER A 86 1.40 2.58 6.20
C SER A 86 0.04 1.91 6.14
N GLY A 87 -0.56 1.67 7.31
CA GLY A 87 -1.92 1.15 7.39
C GLY A 87 -2.38 1.00 8.83
N PRO A 88 -3.66 0.61 9.04
CA PRO A 88 -4.15 0.31 10.37
C PRO A 88 -3.62 -1.04 10.87
N ILE A 89 -3.37 -1.13 12.18
CA ILE A 89 -3.21 -2.43 12.86
C ILE A 89 -4.55 -2.92 13.41
N ALA A 90 -4.65 -4.21 13.75
CA ALA A 90 -5.86 -4.78 14.34
C ALA A 90 -6.14 -4.17 15.73
N ALA A 91 -7.40 -4.13 16.13
CA ALA A 91 -7.81 -3.47 17.37
C ALA A 91 -7.26 -4.19 18.61
N GLU A 92 -7.20 -5.52 18.56
CA GLU A 92 -6.61 -6.37 19.59
C GLU A 92 -5.12 -6.11 19.77
N ASP A 93 -4.39 -6.02 18.66
CA ASP A 93 -2.95 -5.75 18.60
C ASP A 93 -2.63 -4.34 19.13
N PHE A 94 -3.47 -3.36 18.77
CA PHE A 94 -3.37 -2.00 19.29
C PHE A 94 -3.64 -1.92 20.79
N LEU A 95 -4.65 -2.64 21.29
CA LEU A 95 -4.99 -2.65 22.72
C LEU A 95 -3.85 -3.27 23.56
N GLU A 96 -3.27 -4.37 23.07
CA GLU A 96 -2.10 -5.03 23.70
C GLU A 96 -0.92 -4.04 23.80
N LEU A 97 -0.53 -3.42 22.69
CA LEU A 97 0.58 -2.47 22.65
C LEU A 97 0.33 -1.21 23.51
N SER A 98 -0.86 -0.60 23.38
CA SER A 98 -1.19 0.63 24.10
C SER A 98 -1.24 0.44 25.61
N THR A 99 -1.64 -0.75 26.08
CA THR A 99 -1.59 -1.10 27.51
C THR A 99 -0.14 -1.13 28.02
N LEU A 100 0.77 -1.77 27.28
CA LEU A 100 2.20 -1.83 27.64
C LEU A 100 2.87 -0.46 27.61
N ILE A 101 2.51 0.40 26.64
CA ILE A 101 3.02 1.77 26.55
C ILE A 101 2.51 2.60 27.73
N THR A 102 1.22 2.50 28.07
CA THR A 102 0.64 3.25 29.20
C THR A 102 1.32 2.85 30.51
N GLN A 103 1.50 1.56 30.77
CA GLN A 103 2.25 1.05 31.92
C GLN A 103 3.70 1.56 31.93
N SER A 104 4.34 1.62 30.77
CA SER A 104 5.70 2.15 30.64
C SER A 104 5.78 3.67 30.90
N LEU A 105 4.74 4.42 30.54
CA LEU A 105 4.67 5.88 30.72
C LEU A 105 4.28 6.26 32.15
N GLU A 106 3.35 5.56 32.81
CA GLU A 106 2.91 5.86 34.17
C GLU A 106 4.04 5.75 35.20
N VAL A 107 4.95 4.80 35.01
CA VAL A 107 6.07 4.55 35.93
C VAL A 107 7.32 5.36 35.54
N VAL A 108 7.32 6.00 34.37
CA VAL A 108 8.38 6.90 33.90
C VAL A 108 7.88 8.33 34.02
N HIS A 109 8.22 9.00 35.12
CA HIS A 109 8.35 10.46 35.03
C HIS A 109 9.39 10.74 33.95
N PHE A 110 8.93 11.21 32.78
CA PHE A 110 9.74 11.52 31.60
C PHE A 110 10.85 12.58 31.85
N GLU A 111 10.97 13.04 33.10
CA GLU A 111 11.91 14.05 33.58
C GLU A 111 13.06 13.45 34.41
N ALA A 112 12.96 12.20 34.87
CA ALA A 112 14.08 11.51 35.50
C ALA A 112 14.85 10.75 34.42
N GLU A 113 16.04 11.25 34.06
CA GLU A 113 17.07 10.49 33.35
C GLU A 113 17.43 9.27 34.20
N ARG A 114 16.65 8.20 34.08
CA ARG A 114 17.00 6.91 34.68
C ARG A 114 18.29 6.46 34.01
N ALA A 115 19.29 6.15 34.83
CA ALA A 115 20.52 5.56 34.34
C ALA A 115 20.18 4.32 33.51
N GLU A 116 20.79 4.24 32.33
CA GLU A 116 20.71 3.05 31.49
C GLU A 116 21.27 1.85 32.25
N SER A 117 20.50 0.76 32.28
CA SER A 117 20.96 -0.50 32.84
C SER A 117 21.25 -1.45 31.69
N CYS A 118 22.45 -2.02 31.68
CA CYS A 118 22.87 -2.99 30.68
C CYS A 118 23.14 -4.35 31.31
N SER A 119 22.66 -5.39 30.66
CA SER A 119 22.93 -6.79 30.99
C SER A 119 23.76 -7.41 29.87
N GLU A 120 24.76 -8.21 30.23
CA GLU A 120 25.45 -9.04 29.26
C GLU A 120 24.52 -10.17 28.78
N THR A 121 24.47 -10.37 27.48
CA THR A 121 23.73 -11.45 26.82
C THR A 121 24.67 -12.25 25.94
N ASN A 122 24.19 -13.39 25.45
CA ASN A 122 24.89 -14.06 24.34
C ASN A 122 25.06 -13.07 23.17
N PRO A 123 26.14 -13.18 22.38
CA PRO A 123 26.36 -12.30 21.24
C PRO A 123 25.14 -12.34 20.32
N ILE A 124 24.51 -11.18 20.16
CA ILE A 124 23.39 -10.94 19.26
C ILE A 124 23.99 -10.43 17.96
N GLU A 125 23.76 -11.15 16.87
CA GLU A 125 24.24 -10.75 15.53
C GLU A 125 23.48 -9.53 14.98
N ILE A 126 22.33 -9.21 15.57
CA ILE A 126 21.38 -8.21 15.10
C ILE A 126 21.25 -7.10 16.15
N GLU A 127 21.57 -5.87 15.76
CA GLU A 127 21.36 -4.70 16.63
C GLU A 127 19.92 -4.21 16.47
N GLU A 128 19.21 -4.05 17.59
CA GLU A 128 17.83 -3.58 17.62
C GLU A 128 17.71 -2.37 18.52
N THR A 129 16.82 -1.46 18.18
CA THR A 129 16.54 -0.27 18.98
C THR A 129 15.05 -0.02 19.01
N VAL A 130 14.51 0.15 20.22
CA VAL A 130 13.12 0.55 20.45
C VAL A 130 13.09 1.96 21.03
N LEU A 131 12.46 2.87 20.31
CA LEU A 131 12.31 4.28 20.70
C LEU A 131 10.85 4.59 20.97
N LEU A 132 10.54 5.14 22.15
CA LEU A 132 9.23 5.65 22.51
C LEU A 132 9.26 7.18 22.47
N THR A 133 8.40 7.77 21.65
CA THR A 133 8.16 9.21 21.59
C THR A 133 6.84 9.52 22.26
N HIS A 134 6.82 10.48 23.18
CA HIS A 134 5.62 10.92 23.89
C HIS A 134 5.69 12.44 24.11
N LEU A 135 4.65 13.17 23.69
CA LEU A 135 4.60 14.65 23.77
C LEU A 135 5.84 15.33 23.17
N GLY A 136 6.38 14.78 22.07
CA GLY A 136 7.56 15.30 21.36
C GLY A 136 8.90 14.98 22.02
N ARG A 137 8.94 14.28 23.16
CA ARG A 137 10.18 13.78 23.77
C ARG A 137 10.41 12.32 23.36
N GLN A 138 11.63 11.97 22.99
CA GLN A 138 12.01 10.62 22.61
C GLN A 138 12.83 9.97 23.71
N LYS A 139 12.63 8.67 23.93
CA LYS A 139 13.36 7.86 24.90
C LYS A 139 13.67 6.49 24.30
N THR A 140 14.92 6.04 24.46
CA THR A 140 15.28 4.65 24.14
C THR A 140 14.73 3.74 25.21
N VAL A 141 13.76 2.91 24.85
CA VAL A 141 13.18 1.90 25.76
C VAL A 141 14.19 0.78 25.95
N MET A 142 14.75 0.32 24.83
CA MET A 142 15.59 -0.86 24.73
C MET A 142 16.54 -0.70 23.54
N HIS A 143 17.78 -1.17 23.71
CA HIS A 143 18.76 -1.27 22.64
C HIS A 143 19.62 -2.54 22.84
N THR A 144 19.83 -3.30 21.76
CA THR A 144 20.78 -4.41 21.72
C THR A 144 21.96 -4.07 20.83
N SER A 145 23.16 -4.36 21.32
CA SER A 145 24.40 -4.20 20.57
C SER A 145 25.43 -5.24 21.01
N GLY A 146 25.89 -6.07 20.06
CA GLY A 146 26.85 -7.15 20.33
C GLY A 146 26.34 -8.09 21.43
N SER A 147 27.05 -8.18 22.54
CA SER A 147 26.70 -9.01 23.70
C SER A 147 26.02 -8.22 24.82
N SER A 148 25.41 -7.08 24.52
CA SER A 148 24.78 -6.21 25.52
C SER A 148 23.31 -5.93 25.19
N TYR A 149 22.48 -6.00 26.22
CA TYR A 149 21.08 -5.59 26.23
C TYR A 149 20.95 -4.42 27.21
N CYS A 150 20.60 -3.24 26.72
CA CYS A 150 20.45 -2.05 27.54
C CYS A 150 18.99 -1.56 27.52
N PHE A 151 18.48 -1.12 28.67
CA PHE A 151 17.13 -0.61 28.81
C PHE A 151 17.08 0.63 29.70
N GLN A 152 16.11 1.50 29.44
CA GLN A 152 15.84 2.69 30.26
C GLN A 152 14.41 2.71 30.81
N THR A 153 13.74 1.57 30.85
CA THR A 153 12.44 1.39 31.51
C THR A 153 12.59 1.24 33.03
N THR A 154 11.49 0.92 33.70
CA THR A 154 11.42 0.78 35.16
C THR A 154 11.88 -0.59 35.62
N THR A 155 11.63 -1.61 34.80
CA THR A 155 12.11 -2.98 34.96
C THR A 155 12.50 -3.56 33.60
N ILE A 156 13.37 -4.57 33.62
CA ILE A 156 13.77 -5.29 32.40
C ILE A 156 12.57 -5.98 31.75
N GLU A 157 11.67 -6.55 32.55
CA GLU A 157 10.48 -7.26 32.07
C GLU A 157 9.55 -6.33 31.28
N ALA A 158 9.44 -5.06 31.69
CA ALA A 158 8.64 -4.08 30.97
C ALA A 158 9.29 -3.70 29.61
N ALA A 159 10.61 -3.58 29.56
CA ALA A 159 11.33 -3.34 28.31
C ALA A 159 11.19 -4.54 27.34
N GLU A 160 11.38 -5.76 27.85
CA GLU A 160 11.22 -6.99 27.08
C GLU A 160 9.80 -7.17 26.58
N ALA A 161 8.78 -6.94 27.42
CA ALA A 161 7.39 -7.03 27.00
C ALA A 161 7.06 -6.05 25.86
N LEU A 162 7.53 -4.80 25.97
CA LEU A 162 7.28 -3.80 24.95
C LEU A 162 8.05 -4.09 23.64
N HIS A 163 9.30 -4.54 23.76
CA HIS A 163 10.13 -4.97 22.63
C HIS A 163 9.51 -6.16 21.89
N ASN A 164 9.09 -7.21 22.62
CA ASN A 164 8.45 -8.38 22.03
C ASN A 164 7.12 -8.00 21.35
N ALA A 165 6.33 -7.12 21.96
CA ALA A 165 5.08 -6.65 21.37
C ALA A 165 5.32 -5.90 20.05
N ILE A 166 6.23 -4.93 20.01
CA ILE A 166 6.50 -4.19 18.77
C ILE A 166 7.16 -5.08 17.70
N ARG A 167 7.99 -6.04 18.10
CA ARG A 167 8.59 -7.03 17.19
C ARG A 167 7.53 -7.93 16.56
N LYS A 168 6.60 -8.47 17.35
CA LYS A 168 5.46 -9.27 16.87
C LYS A 168 4.65 -8.48 15.83
N LEU A 169 4.38 -7.20 16.08
CA LEU A 169 3.70 -6.34 15.12
C LEU A 169 4.54 -6.13 13.85
N ALA A 170 5.84 -5.90 13.98
CA ALA A 170 6.71 -5.80 12.82
C ALA A 170 6.70 -7.10 12.00
N GLU A 171 6.78 -8.27 12.63
CA GLU A 171 6.67 -9.58 11.95
C GLU A 171 5.34 -9.77 11.21
N GLN A 172 4.26 -9.21 11.74
CA GLN A 172 2.92 -9.33 11.15
C GLN A 172 2.64 -8.30 10.04
N TYR A 173 3.13 -7.07 10.18
CA TYR A 173 2.75 -5.93 9.33
C TYR A 173 3.88 -5.44 8.40
N TYR A 174 5.15 -5.72 8.72
CA TYR A 174 6.28 -5.36 7.87
C TYR A 174 6.40 -6.33 6.71
N SER A 175 6.15 -5.85 5.49
CA SER A 175 6.18 -6.69 4.29
C SER A 175 7.62 -6.88 3.83
N LEU A 176 8.09 -8.12 3.72
CA LEU A 176 9.40 -8.43 3.15
C LEU A 176 9.28 -8.93 1.70
N PRO A 177 10.25 -8.58 0.83
CA PRO A 177 11.31 -7.60 1.07
C PRO A 177 10.77 -6.16 1.18
N PHE A 178 11.46 -5.25 1.86
CA PHE A 178 11.11 -3.83 1.85
C PHE A 178 12.29 -2.94 1.42
N PRO A 179 12.13 -2.08 0.39
CA PRO A 179 10.94 -1.94 -0.45
C PRO A 179 10.75 -3.15 -1.38
N ASP A 180 9.50 -3.61 -1.57
CA ASP A 180 9.21 -4.63 -2.58
C ASP A 180 9.00 -3.96 -3.94
N ARG A 181 10.11 -3.60 -4.59
CA ARG A 181 10.10 -2.95 -5.90
C ARG A 181 9.29 -3.72 -6.94
N CYS A 182 9.26 -5.06 -6.84
CA CYS A 182 8.51 -5.90 -7.75
C CYS A 182 7.00 -5.73 -7.52
N ALA A 183 6.55 -5.79 -6.26
CA ALA A 183 5.14 -5.53 -5.92
C ALA A 183 4.71 -4.10 -6.30
N GLU A 184 5.57 -3.10 -6.06
CA GLU A 184 5.33 -1.70 -6.44
C GLU A 184 5.17 -1.55 -7.95
N ALA A 185 6.08 -2.13 -8.74
CA ALA A 185 5.99 -2.09 -10.19
C ALA A 185 4.74 -2.81 -10.72
N ALA A 186 4.34 -3.91 -10.08
CA ALA A 186 3.11 -4.62 -10.43
C ALA A 186 1.86 -3.79 -10.13
N SER A 187 1.78 -3.19 -8.94
CA SER A 187 0.71 -2.25 -8.60
C SER A 187 0.67 -1.06 -9.54
N ALA A 188 1.83 -0.56 -10.00
CA ALA A 188 1.88 0.53 -10.99
C ALA A 188 1.22 0.14 -12.32
N VAL A 189 1.36 -1.11 -12.78
CA VAL A 189 0.64 -1.63 -13.96
C VAL A 189 -0.86 -1.71 -13.67
N GLU A 190 -1.26 -2.32 -12.56
CA GLU A 190 -2.68 -2.52 -12.21
C GLU A 190 -3.43 -1.19 -12.01
N ASN A 191 -2.75 -0.17 -11.48
CA ASN A 191 -3.32 1.17 -11.33
C ASN A 191 -3.72 1.81 -12.68
N LEU A 192 -3.06 1.42 -13.78
CA LEU A 192 -3.44 1.87 -15.12
C LEU A 192 -4.77 1.27 -15.58
N TYR A 193 -5.22 0.14 -15.02
CA TYR A 193 -6.40 -0.58 -15.50
C TYR A 193 -7.68 0.24 -15.39
N SER A 194 -7.79 1.01 -14.31
CA SER A 194 -8.90 1.93 -14.10
C SER A 194 -9.09 2.93 -15.25
N SER A 195 -8.00 3.37 -15.89
CA SER A 195 -8.04 4.37 -16.97
C SER A 195 -8.64 3.86 -18.28
N PHE A 196 -8.67 2.54 -18.48
CA PHE A 196 -9.18 1.94 -19.72
C PHE A 196 -10.31 0.94 -19.50
N GLN A 197 -10.76 0.70 -18.27
CA GLN A 197 -11.94 -0.13 -18.02
C GLN A 197 -13.28 0.62 -18.13
N GLY A 198 -13.27 1.96 -18.23
CA GLY A 198 -14.49 2.75 -18.32
C GLY A 198 -15.29 2.52 -19.61
N CYS A 199 -16.61 2.34 -19.51
CA CYS A 199 -17.50 2.12 -20.66
C CYS A 199 -18.82 2.90 -20.53
N SER A 200 -19.44 3.19 -21.67
CA SER A 200 -20.81 3.73 -21.74
C SER A 200 -21.80 2.68 -22.24
N THR A 201 -21.33 1.75 -23.10
CA THR A 201 -22.14 0.67 -23.68
C THR A 201 -21.34 -0.62 -23.76
N GLU A 202 -22.03 -1.75 -23.95
CA GLU A 202 -21.38 -3.06 -24.14
C GLU A 202 -20.46 -3.09 -25.37
N ALA A 203 -20.78 -2.29 -26.41
CA ALA A 203 -19.98 -2.19 -27.63
C ALA A 203 -18.60 -1.55 -27.41
N ASP A 204 -18.41 -0.83 -26.29
CA ASP A 204 -17.11 -0.27 -25.93
C ASP A 204 -16.15 -1.35 -25.42
N CYS A 205 -16.69 -2.44 -24.86
CA CYS A 205 -15.93 -3.44 -24.16
C CYS A 205 -15.42 -4.55 -25.09
N ALA A 206 -14.18 -4.96 -24.85
CA ALA A 206 -13.55 -6.07 -25.54
C ALA A 206 -12.70 -6.91 -24.58
N TYR A 207 -12.49 -8.18 -24.92
CA TYR A 207 -11.49 -8.99 -24.26
C TYR A 207 -10.09 -8.59 -24.72
N LEU A 208 -9.10 -8.84 -23.89
CA LEU A 208 -7.71 -8.48 -24.15
C LEU A 208 -6.81 -9.72 -24.08
N THR A 209 -5.77 -9.75 -24.91
CA THR A 209 -4.66 -10.69 -24.75
C THR A 209 -3.74 -10.22 -23.60
N ASN A 210 -2.79 -11.06 -23.18
CA ASN A 210 -1.75 -10.66 -22.20
C ASN A 210 -0.84 -9.53 -22.70
N SER A 211 -0.87 -9.24 -24.01
CA SER A 211 -0.16 -8.13 -24.64
C SER A 211 -1.06 -6.92 -24.88
N PHE A 212 -2.25 -6.90 -24.27
CA PHE A 212 -3.29 -5.88 -24.42
C PHE A 212 -3.78 -5.67 -25.85
N GLU A 213 -3.71 -6.70 -26.68
CA GLU A 213 -4.33 -6.67 -28.00
C GLU A 213 -5.83 -6.94 -27.85
N VAL A 214 -6.65 -6.20 -28.60
CA VAL A 214 -8.10 -6.29 -28.54
C VAL A 214 -8.57 -7.55 -29.25
N ILE A 215 -9.24 -8.43 -28.50
CA ILE A 215 -9.88 -9.64 -29.01
C ILE A 215 -11.35 -9.29 -29.34
N PRO A 216 -11.78 -9.40 -30.61
CA PRO A 216 -13.15 -9.14 -30.99
C PRO A 216 -14.14 -10.07 -30.27
N SER A 217 -15.27 -9.53 -29.83
CA SER A 217 -16.38 -10.31 -29.25
C SER A 217 -16.88 -11.37 -30.24
N GLY A 218 -17.06 -12.60 -29.77
CA GLY A 218 -17.50 -13.71 -30.62
C GLY A 218 -16.39 -14.44 -31.38
N SER A 219 -15.13 -14.00 -31.26
CA SER A 219 -13.99 -14.70 -31.89
C SER A 219 -13.68 -16.04 -31.19
N PRO A 220 -13.11 -17.03 -31.90
CA PRO A 220 -12.71 -18.31 -31.30
C PRO A 220 -11.42 -18.22 -30.47
N GLU A 221 -10.88 -17.02 -30.26
CA GLU A 221 -9.62 -16.82 -29.55
C GLU A 221 -9.78 -17.14 -28.06
N PHE A 222 -8.72 -17.69 -27.46
CA PHE A 222 -8.71 -18.04 -26.04
C PHE A 222 -8.23 -16.84 -25.22
N VAL A 223 -9.10 -16.39 -24.33
CA VAL A 223 -8.84 -15.33 -23.35
C VAL A 223 -8.22 -15.97 -22.11
N MET A 224 -7.00 -15.57 -21.80
CA MET A 224 -6.25 -16.09 -20.66
C MET A 224 -6.61 -15.31 -19.39
N THR A 225 -6.97 -16.02 -18.33
CA THR A 225 -7.08 -15.49 -16.98
C THR A 225 -5.89 -16.02 -16.20
N ASP A 226 -4.93 -15.14 -15.90
CA ASP A 226 -3.69 -15.52 -15.24
C ASP A 226 -3.67 -15.02 -13.80
N ASP A 227 -3.83 -15.97 -12.87
CA ASP A 227 -3.67 -15.72 -11.44
C ASP A 227 -2.24 -16.03 -10.95
N CYS A 228 -1.39 -16.56 -11.83
CA CYS A 228 -0.02 -16.94 -11.55
C CYS A 228 0.96 -15.79 -11.72
N SER A 229 0.71 -14.85 -12.62
CA SER A 229 1.59 -13.68 -12.76
C SER A 229 1.49 -12.74 -11.56
N ILE A 230 2.61 -12.14 -11.16
CA ILE A 230 2.61 -11.04 -10.17
C ILE A 230 1.79 -9.87 -10.71
N VAL A 231 1.94 -9.56 -12.00
CA VAL A 231 1.09 -8.60 -12.72
C VAL A 231 -0.11 -9.36 -13.27
N ARG A 232 -1.29 -9.16 -12.68
CA ARG A 232 -2.52 -9.77 -13.20
C ARG A 232 -2.87 -9.13 -14.54
N PRO A 233 -3.13 -9.88 -15.61
CA PRO A 233 -3.50 -9.28 -16.89
C PRO A 233 -4.88 -8.62 -16.77
N ALA A 234 -5.04 -7.45 -17.40
CA ALA A 234 -6.37 -6.90 -17.61
C ALA A 234 -7.09 -7.73 -18.68
N VAL A 235 -8.10 -8.49 -18.27
CA VAL A 235 -8.80 -9.44 -19.17
C VAL A 235 -9.82 -8.75 -20.07
N VAL A 236 -10.40 -7.63 -19.59
CA VAL A 236 -11.40 -6.85 -20.30
C VAL A 236 -11.07 -5.37 -20.15
N GLY A 237 -11.31 -4.61 -21.22
CA GLY A 237 -11.21 -3.15 -21.21
C GLY A 237 -12.03 -2.53 -22.32
N ASN A 238 -12.11 -1.20 -22.29
CA ASN A 238 -12.63 -0.40 -23.39
C ASN A 238 -11.63 -0.41 -24.54
N ALA A 239 -12.03 -0.92 -25.70
CA ALA A 239 -11.13 -1.15 -26.83
C ALA A 239 -10.39 0.13 -27.28
N THR A 240 -11.09 1.27 -27.30
CA THR A 240 -10.49 2.56 -27.71
C THR A 240 -9.52 3.08 -26.66
N ALA A 241 -9.88 2.99 -25.38
CA ALA A 241 -9.02 3.44 -24.29
C ALA A 241 -7.77 2.57 -24.15
N VAL A 242 -7.89 1.25 -24.34
CA VAL A 242 -6.75 0.33 -24.35
C VAL A 242 -5.79 0.69 -25.48
N PHE A 243 -6.29 0.92 -26.69
CA PHE A 243 -5.45 1.32 -27.83
C PHE A 243 -4.73 2.65 -27.55
N ALA A 244 -5.42 3.64 -26.96
CA ALA A 244 -4.83 4.94 -26.62
C ALA A 244 -3.72 4.84 -25.55
N ASN A 245 -3.80 3.87 -24.64
CA ASN A 245 -2.85 3.69 -23.53
C ASN A 245 -1.86 2.53 -23.74
N GLN A 246 -1.85 1.89 -24.90
CA GLN A 246 -1.08 0.67 -25.15
C GLN A 246 0.44 0.86 -24.92
N SER A 247 0.99 2.00 -25.35
CA SER A 247 2.42 2.29 -25.16
C SER A 247 2.80 2.48 -23.68
N GLN A 248 1.92 3.11 -22.89
CA GLN A 248 2.12 3.29 -21.46
C GLN A 248 2.03 1.95 -20.72
N LEU A 249 1.06 1.11 -21.07
CA LEU A 249 0.91 -0.23 -20.53
C LEU A 249 2.11 -1.13 -20.84
N ALA A 250 2.59 -1.11 -22.09
CA ALA A 250 3.78 -1.85 -22.49
C ALA A 250 5.01 -1.42 -21.69
N ALA A 251 5.25 -0.10 -21.55
CA ALA A 251 6.37 0.42 -20.78
C ALA A 251 6.29 0.05 -19.28
N ALA A 252 5.10 0.09 -18.69
CA ALA A 252 4.89 -0.29 -17.30
C ALA A 252 5.13 -1.80 -17.08
N ILE A 253 4.65 -2.65 -17.99
CA ILE A 253 4.92 -4.10 -17.95
C ILE A 253 6.41 -4.39 -18.10
N ASP A 254 7.09 -3.74 -19.04
CA ASP A 254 8.53 -3.98 -19.24
C ASP A 254 9.34 -3.55 -18.02
N THR A 255 8.93 -2.47 -17.35
CA THR A 255 9.49 -2.07 -16.05
C THR A 255 9.25 -3.15 -14.99
N ALA A 256 8.01 -3.64 -14.85
CA ALA A 256 7.69 -4.71 -13.91
C ALA A 256 8.49 -5.99 -14.19
N ARG A 257 8.60 -6.41 -15.45
CA ARG A 257 9.43 -7.55 -15.87
C ARG A 257 10.90 -7.36 -15.51
N SER A 258 11.45 -6.18 -15.77
CA SER A 258 12.85 -5.86 -15.46
C SER A 258 13.13 -5.89 -13.96
N VAL A 259 12.20 -5.42 -13.13
CA VAL A 259 12.37 -5.34 -11.67
C VAL A 259 12.10 -6.68 -10.99
N CYS A 260 11.06 -7.38 -11.41
CA CYS A 260 10.66 -8.66 -10.83
C CYS A 260 11.55 -9.82 -11.28
N GLY A 261 12.10 -9.78 -12.49
CA GLY A 261 12.88 -10.88 -13.06
C GLY A 261 12.14 -12.21 -12.96
N ILE A 262 12.75 -13.21 -12.32
CA ILE A 262 12.15 -14.55 -12.13
C ILE A 262 10.90 -14.53 -11.23
N ARG A 263 10.71 -13.51 -10.39
CA ARG A 263 9.54 -13.41 -9.50
C ARG A 263 8.26 -13.12 -10.27
N MET A 264 8.31 -12.74 -11.55
CA MET A 264 7.12 -12.43 -12.36
C MET A 264 6.04 -13.52 -12.34
N VAL A 265 6.41 -14.77 -12.08
CA VAL A 265 5.48 -15.90 -11.92
C VAL A 265 5.53 -16.39 -10.47
N ARG A 266 4.35 -16.51 -9.85
CA ARG A 266 4.18 -17.07 -8.50
C ARG A 266 4.54 -18.55 -8.51
N GLN A 267 5.39 -18.96 -7.56
CA GLN A 267 5.93 -20.33 -7.51
C GLN A 267 4.88 -21.39 -7.13
N ASP A 268 3.81 -20.99 -6.46
CA ASP A 268 2.76 -21.85 -5.92
C ASP A 268 1.53 -21.98 -6.84
N CYS A 269 1.57 -21.37 -8.02
CA CYS A 269 0.43 -21.38 -8.92
C CYS A 269 0.32 -22.71 -9.70
N THR A 270 -0.86 -23.33 -9.66
CA THR A 270 -1.10 -24.67 -10.21
C THR A 270 -1.63 -24.68 -11.64
N GLY A 271 -1.95 -23.52 -12.23
CA GLY A 271 -2.35 -23.47 -13.62
C GLY A 271 -2.82 -22.10 -14.10
N VAL A 272 -2.71 -21.92 -15.40
CA VAL A 272 -3.34 -20.82 -16.14
C VAL A 272 -4.76 -21.24 -16.48
N SER A 273 -5.74 -20.36 -16.23
CA SER A 273 -7.14 -20.58 -16.59
C SER A 273 -7.54 -19.70 -17.79
N GLY A 274 -8.74 -19.88 -18.31
CA GLY A 274 -9.25 -19.03 -19.38
C GLY A 274 -10.51 -19.58 -20.05
N PHE A 275 -10.93 -18.91 -21.11
CA PHE A 275 -12.17 -19.19 -21.81
C PHE A 275 -12.10 -18.71 -23.26
N GLN A 276 -12.93 -19.26 -24.15
CA GLN A 276 -13.04 -18.73 -25.51
C GLN A 276 -13.84 -17.43 -25.51
N ALA A 277 -13.36 -16.41 -26.23
CA ALA A 277 -14.06 -15.12 -26.40
C ALA A 277 -15.44 -15.25 -27.06
N SER A 278 -15.71 -16.39 -27.72
CA SER A 278 -17.02 -16.74 -28.29
C SER A 278 -18.02 -17.23 -27.26
N SER A 279 -17.60 -17.62 -26.06
CA SER A 279 -18.48 -18.19 -25.04
C SER A 279 -19.49 -17.18 -24.47
N ALA A 280 -19.10 -15.91 -24.36
CA ALA A 280 -19.96 -14.79 -24.01
C ALA A 280 -19.28 -13.48 -24.40
N ALA A 281 -20.04 -12.40 -24.64
CA ALA A 281 -19.48 -11.07 -24.89
C ALA A 281 -19.15 -10.37 -23.55
N PRO A 282 -18.13 -9.49 -23.50
CA PRO A 282 -17.88 -8.66 -22.32
C PRO A 282 -19.04 -7.67 -22.12
N VAL A 283 -19.33 -7.34 -20.86
CA VAL A 283 -20.46 -6.49 -20.50
C VAL A 283 -20.00 -5.16 -19.92
N CYS A 284 -20.77 -4.11 -20.16
CA CYS A 284 -20.58 -2.83 -19.50
C CYS A 284 -21.50 -2.76 -18.27
N GLU A 285 -20.94 -2.92 -17.07
CA GLU A 285 -21.71 -2.92 -15.83
C GLU A 285 -21.16 -1.85 -14.88
N GLN A 286 -22.05 -0.96 -14.42
CA GLN A 286 -21.69 0.19 -13.57
C GLN A 286 -20.61 1.09 -14.20
N ASN A 287 -20.68 1.28 -15.53
CA ASN A 287 -19.69 2.02 -16.33
C ASN A 287 -18.27 1.41 -16.33
N VAL A 288 -18.14 0.12 -16.02
CA VAL A 288 -16.89 -0.63 -16.06
C VAL A 288 -17.05 -1.87 -16.93
N CYS A 289 -16.11 -2.11 -17.84
CA CYS A 289 -16.07 -3.33 -18.63
C CYS A 289 -15.72 -4.52 -17.74
N ARG A 290 -16.55 -5.57 -17.79
CA ARG A 290 -16.41 -6.77 -16.97
C ARG A 290 -16.57 -8.04 -17.79
N ILE A 291 -16.03 -9.12 -17.25
CA ILE A 291 -16.36 -10.46 -17.70
C ILE A 291 -17.82 -10.75 -17.26
N PRO A 292 -18.69 -11.25 -18.15
CA PRO A 292 -20.05 -11.60 -17.78
C PRO A 292 -20.09 -12.70 -16.70
N PRO A 293 -20.99 -12.61 -15.69
CA PRO A 293 -21.08 -13.59 -14.61
C PRO A 293 -21.39 -15.03 -15.06
N SER A 294 -21.86 -15.22 -16.29
CA SER A 294 -22.11 -16.54 -16.89
C SER A 294 -20.82 -17.33 -17.14
N LEU A 295 -19.69 -16.65 -17.26
CA LEU A 295 -18.37 -17.27 -17.33
C LEU A 295 -17.85 -17.48 -15.90
N ARG A 296 -18.17 -18.64 -15.31
CA ARG A 296 -17.59 -19.05 -14.03
C ARG A 296 -16.21 -19.64 -14.28
N PHE A 297 -15.20 -19.07 -13.64
CA PHE A 297 -13.86 -19.64 -13.57
C PHE A 297 -13.80 -20.59 -12.37
N HIS A 298 -13.29 -21.80 -12.60
CA HIS A 298 -12.98 -22.78 -11.56
C HIS A 298 -11.47 -22.83 -11.36
#